data_AF-A0A7K3ASZ5-F1
#
_entry.id   AF-A0A7K3ASZ5-F1
#
_cell.length_a   1.000
_cell.length_b   1.000
_cell.length_c   1.000
_cell.angle_alpha   90.00
_cell.angle_beta   90.00
_cell.angle_gamma   90.00
#
_symmetry.space_group_name_H-M   'P 1'
#
loop_
_entity.id
_entity.type
_entity.pdbx_description
1 polymer ?
#
loop_
_entity_poly.entity_id
_entity_poly.type
_entity_poly.pdbx_seq_one_letter_code
_entity_poly.pdbx_strand_id
1 'polypeptide(L)'
;MPIRTAVPPRVLTVAGSDSGGGAGIQADLKTMLALGVHGMSVLTAVTAQNSLGVQGAWELPVDAVRAQYRSIVDDIGVQAVKTGMLASAALVETVAELLAGTDAPVVVDPVGVSKHGDALLAAEALDSVRAKLLPTATVATPNLDEVAQLTGVRVTDESGMRRAAEEILGFGPRWVVIKGGHLPGEAVDLLTDGSAEHWLRAPRHDNRHTHGTGCTLASAIASGLALGMDVPTAVQGAKTYVTGAIEAGFPLGGGIGPVDHGWLTRPSSGQTAT
;
A
#
# COMPACT_ATOMS: atom_id res chain seq x y z
N MET A 1 -31.18 -17.29 -10.55
CA MET A 1 -30.17 -16.30 -10.98
C MET A 1 -29.05 -17.04 -11.67
N PRO A 2 -28.53 -16.59 -12.82
CA PRO A 2 -27.36 -17.23 -13.41
C PRO A 2 -26.19 -17.13 -12.41
N ILE A 3 -25.52 -18.26 -12.18
CA ILE A 3 -24.28 -18.31 -11.40
C ILE A 3 -23.30 -17.35 -12.09
N ARG A 4 -22.69 -16.42 -11.35
CA ARG A 4 -21.61 -15.58 -11.89
C ARG A 4 -20.50 -16.52 -12.36
N THR A 5 -20.28 -16.61 -13.67
CA THR A 5 -19.36 -17.57 -14.28
C THR A 5 -17.91 -17.09 -14.33
N ALA A 6 -17.66 -15.78 -14.16
CA ALA A 6 -16.32 -15.21 -14.16
C ALA A 6 -15.81 -15.03 -12.72
N VAL A 7 -14.69 -15.68 -12.40
CA VAL A 7 -13.92 -15.43 -11.17
C VAL A 7 -13.31 -14.02 -11.28
N PRO A 8 -13.54 -13.11 -10.31
CA PRO A 8 -12.89 -11.81 -10.32
C PRO A 8 -11.35 -11.96 -10.29
N PRO A 9 -10.58 -11.00 -10.84
CA PRO A 9 -9.12 -11.01 -10.68
C PRO A 9 -8.73 -11.09 -9.20
N ARG A 10 -7.66 -11.82 -8.88
CA ARG A 10 -7.28 -12.14 -7.51
C ARG A 10 -6.05 -11.32 -7.12
N VAL A 11 -6.15 -10.60 -6.01
CA VAL A 11 -5.05 -9.81 -5.47
C VAL A 11 -4.72 -10.32 -4.08
N LEU A 12 -3.44 -10.62 -3.86
CA LEU A 12 -2.94 -11.03 -2.55
C LEU A 12 -2.30 -9.85 -1.84
N THR A 13 -2.72 -9.54 -0.62
CA THR A 13 -1.92 -8.68 0.28
C THR A 13 -1.10 -9.53 1.25
N VAL A 14 0.15 -9.15 1.47
CA VAL A 14 1.03 -9.68 2.51
C VAL A 14 1.36 -8.54 3.46
N ALA A 15 0.66 -8.45 4.59
CA ALA A 15 0.74 -7.31 5.49
C ALA A 15 0.26 -7.64 6.90
N GLY A 16 0.50 -6.72 7.84
CA GLY A 16 -0.07 -6.80 9.19
C GLY A 16 -1.54 -6.38 9.25
N SER A 17 -2.24 -6.90 10.25
CA SER A 17 -3.62 -6.55 10.58
C SER A 17 -3.69 -5.32 11.46
N ASP A 18 -4.43 -4.30 11.03
CA ASP A 18 -4.85 -3.15 11.84
C ASP A 18 -6.21 -3.43 12.48
N SER A 19 -6.24 -3.62 13.81
CA SER A 19 -7.48 -3.87 14.55
C SER A 19 -8.54 -2.76 14.40
N GLY A 20 -8.13 -1.51 14.13
CA GLY A 20 -9.05 -0.40 13.88
C GLY A 20 -9.69 -0.44 12.49
N GLY A 21 -9.17 -1.30 11.60
CA GLY A 21 -9.68 -1.52 10.27
C GLY A 21 -9.47 -0.36 9.29
N GLY A 22 -8.58 0.58 9.62
CA GLY A 22 -8.31 1.75 8.78
C GLY A 22 -7.13 1.57 7.84
N ALA A 23 -6.15 0.73 8.20
CA ALA A 23 -4.95 0.42 7.43
C ALA A 23 -4.75 -1.11 7.32
N GLY A 24 -3.52 -1.55 7.01
CA GLY A 24 -3.14 -2.96 6.99
C GLY A 24 -3.97 -3.79 6.01
N ILE A 25 -4.10 -5.09 6.30
CA ILE A 25 -4.91 -6.01 5.46
C ILE A 25 -6.37 -5.52 5.34
N GLN A 26 -6.90 -4.80 6.32
CA GLN A 26 -8.28 -4.34 6.31
C GLN A 26 -8.47 -3.26 5.24
N ALA A 27 -7.56 -2.29 5.15
CA ALA A 27 -7.56 -1.31 4.06
C ALA A 27 -7.38 -1.99 2.70
N ASP A 28 -6.48 -2.96 2.65
CA ASP A 28 -6.17 -3.70 1.43
C ASP A 28 -7.41 -4.43 0.90
N LEU A 29 -8.03 -5.29 1.71
CA LEU A 29 -9.21 -6.06 1.34
C LEU A 29 -10.43 -5.17 1.02
N LYS A 30 -10.63 -4.07 1.75
CA LYS A 30 -11.70 -3.11 1.46
C LYS A 30 -11.49 -2.42 0.11
N THR A 31 -10.26 -2.03 -0.20
CA THR A 31 -9.90 -1.41 -1.47
C THR A 31 -10.08 -2.38 -2.63
N MET A 32 -9.58 -3.60 -2.47
CA MET A 32 -9.74 -4.68 -3.45
C MET A 32 -11.20 -4.96 -3.76
N LEU A 33 -12.03 -5.08 -2.72
CA LEU A 33 -13.48 -5.27 -2.88
C LEU A 33 -14.14 -4.09 -3.61
N ALA A 34 -13.82 -2.85 -3.23
CA ALA A 34 -14.38 -1.64 -3.83
C ALA A 34 -13.99 -1.48 -5.32
N LEU A 35 -12.82 -1.99 -5.71
CA LEU A 35 -12.33 -1.97 -7.09
C LEU A 35 -12.69 -3.25 -7.89
N GLY A 36 -13.52 -4.12 -7.31
CA GLY A 36 -14.10 -5.26 -8.03
C GLY A 36 -13.17 -6.46 -8.20
N VAL A 37 -12.10 -6.55 -7.43
CA VAL A 37 -11.18 -7.70 -7.41
C VAL A 37 -11.41 -8.56 -6.17
N HIS A 38 -11.04 -9.84 -6.25
CA HIS A 38 -11.07 -10.76 -5.11
C HIS A 38 -9.81 -10.58 -4.27
N GLY A 39 -9.94 -9.95 -3.11
CA GLY A 39 -8.84 -9.76 -2.16
C GLY A 39 -8.59 -10.99 -1.29
N MET A 40 -7.33 -11.36 -1.15
CA MET A 40 -6.84 -12.43 -0.27
C MET A 40 -5.71 -11.87 0.60
N SER A 41 -5.40 -12.54 1.72
CA SER A 41 -4.41 -12.03 2.67
C SER A 41 -3.51 -13.10 3.27
N VAL A 42 -2.22 -12.76 3.40
CA VAL A 42 -1.28 -13.41 4.30
C VAL A 42 -0.97 -12.42 5.42
N LEU A 43 -1.24 -12.82 6.66
CA LEU A 43 -0.98 -11.99 7.83
C LEU A 43 0.47 -12.14 8.28
N THR A 44 1.17 -11.02 8.43
CA THR A 44 2.55 -10.98 8.94
C THR A 44 2.62 -10.60 10.42
N ALA A 45 1.67 -9.80 10.88
CA ALA A 45 1.53 -9.40 12.28
C ALA A 45 0.08 -9.03 12.58
N VAL A 46 -0.25 -8.97 13.87
CA VAL A 46 -1.51 -8.40 14.37
C VAL A 46 -1.16 -7.23 15.27
N THR A 47 -1.75 -6.07 15.05
CA THR A 47 -1.61 -4.90 15.94
C THR A 47 -2.87 -4.73 16.78
N ALA A 48 -2.70 -4.57 18.10
CA ALA A 48 -3.70 -3.91 18.93
C ALA A 48 -3.57 -2.41 18.65
N GLN A 49 -4.42 -1.92 17.76
CA GLN A 49 -4.36 -0.57 17.22
C GLN A 49 -5.77 0.01 17.09
N ASN A 50 -5.86 1.33 17.28
CA ASN A 50 -7.08 2.10 17.07
C ASN A 50 -6.72 3.53 16.60
N SER A 51 -7.69 4.44 16.56
CA SER A 51 -7.44 5.80 16.07
C SER A 51 -6.49 6.65 16.92
N LEU A 52 -6.19 6.22 18.16
CA LEU A 52 -5.23 6.86 19.07
C LEU A 52 -3.79 6.35 18.87
N GLY A 53 -3.56 5.32 18.04
CA GLY A 53 -2.23 4.77 17.77
C GLY A 53 -2.14 3.26 18.03
N VAL A 54 -0.92 2.75 18.10
CA VAL A 54 -0.62 1.31 18.33
C VAL A 54 -0.35 1.08 19.83
N GLN A 55 -1.05 0.11 20.43
CA GLN A 55 -0.87 -0.29 21.84
C GLN A 55 -0.10 -1.61 21.99
N GLY A 56 -0.02 -2.40 20.93
CA GLY A 56 0.74 -3.65 20.91
C GLY A 56 0.83 -4.23 19.51
N ALA A 57 1.87 -5.02 19.26
CA ALA A 57 2.07 -5.70 18.00
C ALA A 57 2.62 -7.11 18.27
N TRP A 58 2.10 -8.09 17.53
CA TRP A 58 2.50 -9.49 17.60
C TRP A 58 2.80 -9.99 16.20
N GLU A 59 4.06 -10.31 15.96
CA GLU A 59 4.53 -10.91 14.72
C GLU A 59 4.05 -12.37 14.63
N LEU A 60 3.64 -12.80 13.43
CA LEU A 60 3.37 -14.20 13.16
C LEU A 60 4.69 -14.94 12.87
N PRO A 61 4.85 -16.20 13.30
CA PRO A 61 6.01 -16.99 12.95
C PRO A 61 6.19 -17.10 11.43
N VAL A 62 7.44 -17.05 10.97
CA VAL A 62 7.83 -17.21 9.56
C VAL A 62 7.13 -18.40 8.88
N ASP A 63 7.07 -19.55 9.56
CA ASP A 63 6.43 -20.75 9.04
C ASP A 63 4.93 -20.57 8.81
N ALA A 64 4.25 -19.81 9.67
CA ALA A 64 2.83 -19.51 9.49
C ALA A 64 2.61 -18.57 8.29
N VAL A 65 3.47 -17.57 8.09
CA VAL A 65 3.42 -16.68 6.93
C VAL A 65 3.65 -17.46 5.64
N ARG A 66 4.67 -18.34 5.62
CA ARG A 66 4.99 -19.20 4.48
C ARG A 66 3.86 -20.18 4.17
N ALA A 67 3.26 -20.80 5.18
CA ALA A 67 2.15 -21.73 5.02
C ALA A 67 0.90 -21.05 4.45
N GLN A 68 0.54 -19.85 4.96
CA GLN A 68 -0.56 -19.06 4.41
C GLN A 68 -0.32 -18.70 2.93
N TYR A 69 0.87 -18.21 2.61
CA TYR A 69 1.23 -17.81 1.25
C TYR A 69 1.09 -18.96 0.27
N ARG A 70 1.70 -20.11 0.57
CA ARG A 70 1.63 -21.32 -0.26
C ARG A 70 0.21 -21.85 -0.39
N SER A 71 -0.57 -21.84 0.70
CA SER A 71 -1.97 -22.28 0.65
C SER A 71 -2.81 -21.46 -0.34
N ILE A 72 -2.49 -20.18 -0.52
CA ILE A 72 -3.19 -19.30 -1.46
C ILE A 72 -2.61 -19.44 -2.87
N VAL A 73 -1.30 -19.29 -3.02
CA VAL A 73 -0.66 -19.19 -4.33
C VAL A 73 -0.65 -20.53 -5.06
N ASP A 74 -0.48 -21.65 -4.35
CA ASP A 74 -0.35 -22.98 -4.96
C ASP A 74 -1.72 -23.55 -5.42
N ASP A 75 -2.84 -23.13 -4.81
CA ASP A 75 -4.19 -23.58 -5.15
C ASP A 75 -4.98 -22.51 -5.94
N ILE A 76 -5.14 -21.33 -5.35
CA ILE A 76 -5.99 -20.27 -5.88
C ILE A 76 -5.26 -19.45 -6.95
N GLY A 77 -3.96 -19.23 -6.78
CA GLY A 77 -3.15 -18.37 -7.65
C GLY A 77 -3.47 -16.87 -7.49
N VAL A 78 -2.65 -16.03 -8.11
CA VAL A 78 -2.71 -14.56 -7.97
C VAL A 78 -2.50 -13.86 -9.32
N GLN A 79 -3.10 -12.69 -9.50
CA GLN A 79 -2.82 -11.79 -10.64
C GLN A 79 -2.06 -10.52 -10.23
N ALA A 80 -2.01 -10.19 -8.95
CA ALA A 80 -1.10 -9.21 -8.40
C ALA A 80 -0.85 -9.50 -6.92
N VAL A 81 0.30 -9.08 -6.42
CA VAL A 81 0.62 -9.12 -5.00
C VAL A 81 0.93 -7.72 -4.50
N LYS A 82 0.47 -7.37 -3.31
CA LYS A 82 0.85 -6.15 -2.60
C LYS A 82 1.52 -6.52 -1.28
N THR A 83 2.63 -5.89 -0.95
CA THR A 83 3.22 -5.99 0.40
C THR A 83 2.94 -4.72 1.19
N GLY A 84 2.63 -4.88 2.48
CA GLY A 84 2.56 -3.77 3.44
C GLY A 84 3.60 -3.95 4.54
N MET A 85 3.24 -3.64 5.78
CA MET A 85 4.10 -3.85 6.96
C MET A 85 4.48 -5.35 7.10
N LEU A 86 5.79 -5.63 7.10
CA LEU A 86 6.35 -6.99 7.25
C LEU A 86 6.98 -7.26 8.63
N ALA A 87 7.01 -6.28 9.54
CA ALA A 87 7.46 -6.36 10.94
C ALA A 87 8.95 -6.64 11.20
N SER A 88 9.59 -7.61 10.53
CA SER A 88 10.96 -8.03 10.83
C SER A 88 11.80 -8.34 9.59
N ALA A 89 13.13 -8.33 9.73
CA ALA A 89 14.05 -8.73 8.66
C ALA A 89 13.78 -10.17 8.17
N ALA A 90 13.50 -11.09 9.10
CA ALA A 90 13.22 -12.49 8.78
C ALA A 90 11.95 -12.65 7.91
N LEU A 91 10.91 -11.87 8.23
CA LEU A 91 9.70 -11.84 7.41
C LEU A 91 9.90 -11.12 6.08
N VAL A 92 10.67 -10.02 6.04
CA VAL A 92 11.05 -9.35 4.79
C VAL A 92 11.75 -10.32 3.85
N GLU A 93 12.74 -11.07 4.34
CA GLU A 93 13.49 -12.05 3.55
C GLU A 93 12.60 -13.21 3.09
N THR A 94 11.79 -13.76 4.00
CA THR A 94 10.84 -14.83 3.68
C THR A 94 9.86 -14.40 2.59
N VAL A 95 9.31 -13.20 2.69
CA VAL A 95 8.35 -12.68 1.72
C VAL A 95 9.04 -12.40 0.38
N ALA A 96 10.24 -11.82 0.38
CA ALA A 96 11.02 -11.62 -0.84
C ALA A 96 11.31 -12.95 -1.56
N GLU A 97 11.68 -14.00 -0.84
CA GLU A 97 11.88 -15.35 -1.41
C GLU A 97 10.60 -15.91 -2.05
N LEU A 98 9.45 -15.75 -1.40
CA LEU A 98 8.17 -16.22 -1.92
C LEU A 98 7.74 -15.44 -3.17
N LEU A 99 7.96 -14.13 -3.18
CA LEU A 99 7.66 -13.26 -4.31
C LEU A 99 8.55 -13.57 -5.52
N ALA A 100 9.82 -13.91 -5.32
CA ALA A 100 10.73 -14.29 -6.40
C ALA A 100 10.25 -15.51 -7.21
N GLY A 101 9.47 -16.40 -6.59
CA GLY A 101 8.84 -17.54 -7.25
C GLY A 101 7.45 -17.28 -7.84
N THR A 102 6.95 -16.04 -7.79
CA THR A 102 5.58 -15.70 -8.16
C THR A 102 5.55 -14.90 -9.46
N ASP A 103 4.90 -15.46 -10.49
CA ASP A 103 4.75 -14.83 -11.81
C ASP A 103 3.55 -13.87 -11.83
N ALA A 104 3.62 -12.82 -11.03
CA ALA A 104 2.61 -11.75 -11.00
C ALA A 104 3.27 -10.40 -10.66
N PRO A 105 2.70 -9.27 -11.10
CA PRO A 105 3.16 -7.97 -10.68
C PRO A 105 3.08 -7.79 -9.16
N VAL A 106 4.15 -7.23 -8.60
CA VAL A 106 4.30 -6.98 -7.15
C VAL A 106 4.31 -5.47 -6.89
N VAL A 107 3.43 -5.00 -6.02
CA VAL A 107 3.42 -3.63 -5.49
C VAL A 107 4.00 -3.64 -4.08
N VAL A 108 5.14 -2.99 -3.89
CA VAL A 108 5.80 -2.91 -2.58
C VAL A 108 5.52 -1.55 -1.94
N ASP A 109 4.75 -1.54 -0.85
CA ASP A 109 4.61 -0.38 0.04
C ASP A 109 5.58 -0.56 1.22
N PRO A 110 6.75 0.10 1.23
CA PRO A 110 7.83 -0.16 2.18
C PRO A 110 7.56 0.50 3.54
N VAL A 111 6.48 0.09 4.20
CA VAL A 111 5.99 0.68 5.45
C VAL A 111 6.99 0.47 6.58
N GLY A 112 7.69 1.54 6.98
CA GLY A 112 8.62 1.55 8.12
C GLY A 112 8.06 2.11 9.42
N VAL A 113 7.03 2.97 9.35
CA VAL A 113 6.52 3.73 10.51
C VAL A 113 5.01 3.84 10.45
N SER A 114 4.36 3.83 11.62
CA SER A 114 2.92 4.04 11.74
C SER A 114 2.57 5.50 11.42
N LYS A 115 1.31 5.77 11.11
CA LYS A 115 0.83 7.15 10.92
C LYS A 115 1.02 8.03 12.17
N HIS A 116 1.13 7.40 13.34
CA HIS A 116 1.35 8.06 14.63
C HIS A 116 2.83 8.18 14.99
N GLY A 117 3.74 7.72 14.13
CA GLY A 117 5.19 7.82 14.31
C GLY A 117 5.83 6.62 15.01
N ASP A 118 5.06 5.58 15.32
CA ASP A 118 5.58 4.37 15.96
C ASP A 118 6.43 3.58 14.97
N ALA A 119 7.64 3.17 15.37
CA ALA A 119 8.47 2.31 14.53
C ALA A 119 7.77 0.95 14.31
N LEU A 120 7.52 0.62 13.05
CA LEU A 120 6.86 -0.64 12.63
C LEU A 120 7.83 -1.63 11.98
N LEU A 121 9.03 -1.17 11.63
CA LEU A 121 10.16 -1.99 11.22
C LEU A 121 11.34 -1.75 12.16
N ALA A 122 12.01 -2.84 12.53
CA ALA A 122 13.33 -2.76 13.16
C ALA A 122 14.35 -2.15 12.17
N ALA A 123 15.33 -1.40 12.67
CA ALA A 123 16.32 -0.73 11.80
C ALA A 123 17.08 -1.73 10.92
N GLU A 124 17.31 -2.93 11.45
CA GLU A 124 17.95 -4.05 10.78
C GLU A 124 17.13 -4.59 9.60
N ALA A 125 15.82 -4.35 9.56
CA ALA A 125 14.96 -4.78 8.47
C ALA A 125 15.07 -3.89 7.22
N LEU A 126 15.58 -2.65 7.35
CA LEU A 126 15.72 -1.74 6.21
C LEU A 126 16.72 -2.28 5.18
N ASP A 127 17.79 -2.95 5.61
CA ASP A 127 18.76 -3.55 4.70
C ASP A 127 18.16 -4.73 3.93
N SER A 128 17.37 -5.57 4.59
CA SER A 128 16.61 -6.63 3.91
C SER A 128 15.57 -6.04 2.94
N VAL A 129 14.94 -4.92 3.27
CA VAL A 129 14.02 -4.23 2.34
C VAL A 129 14.77 -3.78 1.09
N ARG A 130 15.90 -3.08 1.25
CA ARG A 130 16.73 -2.60 0.13
C ARG A 130 17.26 -3.75 -0.74
N ALA A 131 17.86 -4.76 -0.11
CA ALA A 131 18.62 -5.79 -0.81
C ALA A 131 17.78 -6.96 -1.31
N LYS A 132 16.59 -7.19 -0.75
CA LYS A 132 15.76 -8.37 -1.03
C LYS A 132 14.36 -8.02 -1.51
N LEU A 133 13.66 -7.10 -0.84
CA LEU A 133 12.26 -6.83 -1.15
C LEU A 133 12.09 -5.90 -2.35
N LEU A 134 12.75 -4.73 -2.36
CA LEU A 134 12.64 -3.76 -3.45
C LEU A 134 12.99 -4.34 -4.83
N PRO A 135 14.00 -5.23 -4.99
CA PRO A 135 14.27 -5.91 -6.26
C PRO A 135 13.09 -6.73 -6.82
N THR A 136 12.15 -7.17 -5.99
CA THR A 136 10.96 -7.92 -6.44
C THR A 136 9.86 -7.00 -6.99
N ALA A 137 9.95 -5.69 -6.73
CA ALA A 137 8.88 -4.76 -6.99
C ALA A 137 8.69 -4.48 -8.49
N THR A 138 7.47 -4.66 -8.96
CA THR A 138 7.02 -4.04 -10.20
C THR A 138 6.81 -2.55 -9.99
N VAL A 139 6.19 -2.17 -8.86
CA VAL A 139 6.03 -0.79 -8.44
C VAL A 139 6.37 -0.69 -6.96
N ALA A 140 7.33 0.16 -6.59
CA ALA A 140 7.56 0.55 -5.19
C ALA A 140 6.85 1.88 -4.91
N THR A 141 6.21 2.03 -3.75
CA THR A 141 5.40 3.23 -3.43
C THR A 141 5.86 3.97 -2.17
N PRO A 142 7.14 4.35 -2.00
CA PRO A 142 7.59 5.03 -0.78
C PRO A 142 7.05 6.46 -0.65
N ASN A 143 6.76 6.89 0.57
CA ASN A 143 6.57 8.30 0.94
C ASN A 143 7.91 8.97 1.23
N LEU A 144 7.93 10.29 1.45
CA LEU A 144 9.17 11.04 1.67
C LEU A 144 9.94 10.61 2.94
N ASP A 145 9.26 10.18 4.00
CA ASP A 145 9.92 9.68 5.21
C ASP A 145 10.54 8.30 4.96
N GLU A 146 9.83 7.43 4.25
CA GLU A 146 10.32 6.12 3.81
C GLU A 146 11.52 6.28 2.86
N VAL A 147 11.49 7.24 1.94
CA VAL A 147 12.65 7.61 1.10
C VAL A 147 13.84 8.01 1.97
N ALA A 148 13.62 8.89 2.96
CA ALA A 148 14.70 9.34 3.83
C ALA A 148 15.30 8.20 4.66
N GLN A 149 14.48 7.24 5.10
CA GLN A 149 14.96 6.04 5.80
C GLN A 149 15.73 5.09 4.87
N LEU A 150 15.23 4.90 3.65
CA LEU A 150 15.83 3.96 2.69
C LEU A 150 17.10 4.50 2.03
N THR A 151 17.18 5.80 1.77
CA THR A 151 18.26 6.40 0.95
C THR A 151 19.08 7.44 1.68
N GLY A 152 18.59 7.98 2.80
CA GLY A 152 19.15 9.17 3.44
C GLY A 152 18.79 10.49 2.75
N VAL A 153 18.13 10.46 1.58
CA VAL A 153 17.71 11.65 0.84
C VAL A 153 16.47 12.26 1.49
N ARG A 154 16.57 13.52 1.89
CA ARG A 154 15.44 14.33 2.38
C ARG A 154 14.91 15.20 1.25
N VAL A 155 13.63 15.07 0.97
CA VAL A 155 12.93 15.85 -0.07
C VAL A 155 12.09 16.93 0.60
N THR A 156 12.35 18.18 0.25
CA THR A 156 11.63 19.36 0.80
C THR A 156 10.78 20.07 -0.25
N ASP A 157 10.92 19.72 -1.53
CA ASP A 157 10.16 20.27 -2.65
C ASP A 157 10.13 19.28 -3.83
N GLU A 158 9.37 19.61 -4.88
CA GLU A 158 9.22 18.75 -6.07
C GLU A 158 10.53 18.48 -6.80
N SER A 159 11.51 19.39 -6.73
CA SER A 159 12.80 19.22 -7.43
C SER A 159 13.60 18.05 -6.87
N GLY A 160 13.47 17.79 -5.57
CA GLY A 160 14.10 16.64 -4.89
C GLY A 160 13.47 15.29 -5.20
N MET A 161 12.24 15.25 -5.75
CA MET A 161 11.53 13.99 -5.99
C MET A 161 12.19 13.13 -7.07
N ARG A 162 12.82 13.74 -8.08
CA ARG A 162 13.56 12.99 -9.12
C ARG A 162 14.75 12.24 -8.54
N ARG A 163 15.55 12.92 -7.72
CA ARG A 163 16.69 12.30 -7.02
C ARG A 163 16.22 11.18 -6.10
N ALA A 164 15.14 11.40 -5.35
CA ALA A 164 14.56 10.36 -4.52
C ALA A 164 14.13 9.13 -5.34
N ALA A 165 13.52 9.34 -6.49
CA ALA A 165 13.12 8.25 -7.39
C ALA A 165 14.34 7.49 -7.92
N GLU A 166 15.39 8.19 -8.37
CA GLU A 166 16.63 7.59 -8.86
C GLU A 166 17.29 6.69 -7.81
N GLU A 167 17.42 7.16 -6.57
CA GLU A 167 18.01 6.38 -5.47
C GLU A 167 17.20 5.12 -5.14
N ILE A 168 15.87 5.22 -5.15
CA ILE A 168 15.01 4.05 -4.91
C ILE A 168 15.06 3.05 -6.07
N LEU A 169 15.06 3.53 -7.33
CA LEU A 169 15.25 2.69 -8.51
C LEU A 169 16.60 1.97 -8.48
N GLY A 170 17.63 2.59 -7.89
CA GLY A 170 18.94 1.97 -7.66
C GLY A 170 18.89 0.69 -6.81
N PHE A 171 17.83 0.46 -6.04
CA PHE A 171 17.61 -0.79 -5.30
C PHE A 171 16.92 -1.90 -6.12
N GLY A 172 16.48 -1.63 -7.36
CA GLY A 172 15.94 -2.64 -8.28
C GLY A 172 14.43 -2.65 -8.61
N PRO A 173 13.52 -1.87 -8.00
CA PRO A 173 12.14 -1.76 -8.49
C PRO A 173 12.08 -1.39 -9.97
N ARG A 174 11.12 -1.95 -10.71
CA ARG A 174 10.91 -1.57 -12.13
C ARG A 174 10.33 -0.17 -12.29
N TRP A 175 9.42 0.20 -11.40
CA TRP A 175 8.83 1.53 -11.30
C TRP A 175 8.83 1.97 -9.85
N VAL A 176 8.88 3.29 -9.63
CA VAL A 176 8.71 3.90 -8.32
C VAL A 176 7.66 5.00 -8.36
N VAL A 177 6.81 5.06 -7.33
CA VAL A 177 5.92 6.17 -7.02
C VAL A 177 6.43 6.86 -5.77
N ILE A 178 7.07 8.01 -5.91
CA ILE A 178 7.45 8.86 -4.78
C ILE A 178 6.23 9.66 -4.35
N LYS A 179 5.68 9.33 -3.18
CA LYS A 179 4.48 9.99 -2.63
C LYS A 179 4.87 11.31 -1.96
N GLY A 180 4.54 12.43 -2.60
CA GLY A 180 4.95 13.77 -2.17
C GLY A 180 3.91 14.52 -1.33
N GLY A 181 2.79 13.90 -0.94
CA GLY A 181 1.69 14.54 -0.20
C GLY A 181 2.07 15.28 1.11
N HIS A 182 3.28 15.12 1.63
CA HIS A 182 3.82 15.89 2.75
C HIS A 182 4.39 17.27 2.37
N LEU A 183 4.67 17.51 1.08
CA LEU A 183 5.11 18.81 0.57
C LEU A 183 3.99 19.85 0.68
N PRO A 184 4.32 21.15 0.77
CA PRO A 184 3.31 22.21 0.71
C PRO A 184 2.66 22.29 -0.68
N GLY A 185 1.43 22.83 -0.74
CA GLY A 185 0.69 23.01 -2.00
C GLY A 185 -0.19 21.81 -2.37
N GLU A 186 -0.32 21.54 -3.67
CA GLU A 186 -1.10 20.40 -4.17
C GLU A 186 -0.52 19.05 -3.69
N ALA A 187 -1.32 17.99 -3.74
CA ALA A 187 -0.83 16.64 -3.44
C ALA A 187 -0.20 16.05 -4.71
N VAL A 188 1.13 16.00 -4.74
CA VAL A 188 1.91 15.66 -5.95
C VAL A 188 2.70 14.39 -5.71
N ASP A 189 2.54 13.41 -6.60
CA ASP A 189 3.35 12.20 -6.62
C ASP A 189 4.09 12.09 -7.97
N LEU A 190 5.28 11.47 -7.95
CA LEU A 190 6.07 11.20 -9.16
C LEU A 190 6.13 9.70 -9.40
N LEU A 191 5.62 9.25 -10.55
CA LEU A 191 5.84 7.90 -11.06
C LEU A 191 6.95 7.92 -12.12
N THR A 192 7.93 7.01 -12.02
CA THR A 192 8.98 6.86 -13.04
C THR A 192 9.61 5.46 -13.02
N ASP A 193 10.11 5.02 -14.18
CA ASP A 193 11.00 3.85 -14.36
C ASP A 193 12.47 4.26 -14.63
N GLY A 194 12.77 5.56 -14.52
CA GLY A 194 14.07 6.15 -14.87
C GLY A 194 14.18 6.63 -16.32
N SER A 195 13.22 6.27 -17.19
CA SER A 195 13.16 6.70 -18.58
C SER A 195 12.00 7.65 -18.87
N ALA A 196 10.84 7.39 -18.26
CA ALA A 196 9.63 8.20 -18.37
C ALA A 196 9.22 8.76 -17.01
N GLU A 197 8.66 9.97 -17.01
CA GLU A 197 8.11 10.62 -15.82
C GLU A 197 6.62 10.88 -15.98
N HIS A 198 5.85 10.54 -14.96
CA HIS A 198 4.42 10.85 -14.87
C HIS A 198 4.16 11.58 -13.55
N TRP A 199 3.79 12.85 -13.67
CA TRP A 199 3.47 13.71 -12.52
C TRP A 199 1.98 13.62 -12.22
N LEU A 200 1.65 13.17 -11.00
CA LEU A 200 0.30 12.88 -10.58
C LEU A 200 -0.17 13.94 -9.58
N ARG A 201 -0.95 14.90 -10.06
CA ARG A 201 -1.45 16.02 -9.26
C ARG A 201 -2.89 15.78 -8.84
N ALA A 202 -3.20 16.11 -7.60
CA ALA A 202 -4.55 16.08 -7.07
C ALA A 202 -4.77 17.24 -6.07
N PRO A 203 -6.02 17.69 -5.90
CA PRO A 203 -6.36 18.66 -4.87
C PRO A 203 -5.93 18.17 -3.48
N ARG A 204 -5.49 19.10 -2.63
CA ARG A 204 -5.34 18.84 -1.20
C ARG A 204 -6.67 19.10 -0.52
N HIS A 205 -7.27 18.06 0.05
CA HIS A 205 -8.48 18.20 0.83
C HIS A 205 -8.14 18.56 2.28
N ASP A 206 -8.92 19.47 2.89
CA ASP A 206 -8.85 19.79 4.31
C ASP A 206 -9.58 18.70 5.14
N ASN A 207 -9.06 17.48 5.07
CA ASN A 207 -9.56 16.35 5.83
C ASN A 207 -8.39 15.67 6.57
N ARG A 208 -8.43 15.70 7.90
CA ARG A 208 -7.40 15.07 8.75
C ARG A 208 -7.52 13.55 8.81
N HIS A 209 -8.64 12.97 8.40
CA HIS A 209 -8.96 11.54 8.50
C HIS A 209 -8.35 10.74 7.35
N THR A 210 -7.03 10.64 7.37
CA THR A 210 -6.23 10.01 6.30
C THR A 210 -5.59 8.70 6.74
N HIS A 211 -6.10 8.04 7.79
CA HIS A 211 -5.50 6.76 8.23
C HIS A 211 -5.73 5.70 7.15
N GLY A 212 -4.68 4.96 6.79
CA GLY A 212 -4.72 3.97 5.70
C GLY A 212 -4.48 4.47 4.28
N THR A 213 -4.17 5.76 4.07
CA THR A 213 -3.93 6.33 2.72
C THR A 213 -2.89 5.55 1.92
N GLY A 214 -1.72 5.24 2.51
CA GLY A 214 -0.66 4.50 1.81
C GLY A 214 -1.09 3.09 1.39
N CYS A 215 -1.67 2.33 2.32
CA CYS A 215 -2.18 0.99 2.06
C CYS A 215 -3.27 0.99 0.96
N THR A 216 -4.17 1.98 1.01
CA THR A 216 -5.24 2.16 0.01
C THR A 216 -4.67 2.43 -1.38
N LEU A 217 -3.69 3.34 -1.50
CA LEU A 217 -3.04 3.65 -2.78
C LEU A 217 -2.35 2.40 -3.36
N ALA A 218 -1.51 1.72 -2.58
CA ALA A 218 -0.78 0.53 -3.03
C ALA A 218 -1.73 -0.60 -3.43
N SER A 219 -2.80 -0.82 -2.66
CA SER A 219 -3.82 -1.83 -2.98
C SER A 219 -4.66 -1.46 -4.20
N ALA A 220 -4.90 -0.18 -4.45
CA ALA A 220 -5.57 0.28 -5.66
C ALA A 220 -4.68 0.07 -6.90
N ILE A 221 -3.37 0.30 -6.79
CA ILE A 221 -2.40 0.00 -7.87
C ILE A 221 -2.42 -1.50 -8.17
N ALA A 222 -2.28 -2.35 -7.13
CA ALA A 222 -2.29 -3.80 -7.31
C ALA A 222 -3.60 -4.31 -7.94
N SER A 223 -4.73 -3.70 -7.57
CA SER A 223 -6.05 -4.00 -8.18
C SER A 223 -6.08 -3.64 -9.67
N GLY A 224 -5.57 -2.46 -10.04
CA GLY A 224 -5.46 -2.04 -11.45
C GLY A 224 -4.57 -2.97 -12.28
N LEU A 225 -3.43 -3.39 -11.72
CA LEU A 225 -2.53 -4.34 -12.37
C LEU A 225 -3.18 -5.72 -12.55
N ALA A 226 -3.89 -6.23 -11.54
CA ALA A 226 -4.63 -7.49 -11.66
C ALA A 226 -5.78 -7.43 -12.68
N LEU A 227 -6.33 -6.24 -12.93
CA LEU A 227 -7.31 -5.98 -14.00
C LEU A 227 -6.67 -5.86 -15.39
N GLY A 228 -5.34 -6.00 -15.51
CA GLY A 228 -4.61 -5.97 -16.77
C GLY A 228 -4.23 -4.56 -17.26
N MET A 229 -4.29 -3.54 -16.40
CA MET A 229 -3.82 -2.20 -16.74
C MET A 229 -2.29 -2.15 -16.78
N ASP A 230 -1.74 -1.26 -17.61
CA ASP A 230 -0.33 -0.89 -17.51
C ASP A 230 -0.04 -0.08 -16.23
N VAL A 231 1.25 0.05 -15.87
CA VAL A 231 1.66 0.71 -14.63
C VAL A 231 1.20 2.18 -14.57
N PRO A 232 1.43 3.04 -15.59
CA PRO A 232 0.96 4.42 -15.54
C PRO A 232 -0.56 4.54 -15.35
N THR A 233 -1.35 3.72 -16.05
CA THR A 233 -2.81 3.72 -15.95
C THR A 233 -3.27 3.26 -14.56
N ALA A 234 -2.70 2.17 -14.04
CA ALA A 234 -3.03 1.65 -12.71
C ALA A 234 -2.72 2.67 -11.61
N VAL A 235 -1.57 3.34 -11.69
CA VAL A 235 -1.15 4.35 -10.71
C VAL A 235 -1.99 5.63 -10.81
N GLN A 236 -2.31 6.09 -12.02
CA GLN A 236 -3.20 7.25 -12.19
C GLN A 236 -4.60 6.97 -11.63
N GLY A 237 -5.16 5.78 -11.91
CA GLY A 237 -6.45 5.36 -11.35
C GLY A 237 -6.42 5.27 -9.82
N ALA A 238 -5.34 4.71 -9.27
CA ALA A 238 -5.15 4.61 -7.83
C ALA A 238 -5.02 5.98 -7.15
N LYS A 239 -4.34 6.95 -7.79
CA LYS A 239 -4.26 8.33 -7.31
C LYS A 239 -5.64 8.99 -7.24
N THR A 240 -6.45 8.84 -8.31
CA THR A 240 -7.83 9.35 -8.31
C THR A 240 -8.65 8.70 -7.21
N TYR A 241 -8.56 7.38 -7.07
CA TYR A 241 -9.31 6.63 -6.07
C TYR A 241 -8.97 7.04 -4.64
N VAL A 242 -7.67 7.12 -4.29
CA VAL A 242 -7.25 7.48 -2.93
C VAL A 242 -7.56 8.94 -2.61
N THR A 243 -7.57 9.82 -3.61
CA THR A 243 -7.95 11.24 -3.42
C THR A 243 -9.41 11.35 -2.99
N GLY A 244 -10.34 10.67 -3.68
CA GLY A 244 -11.75 10.62 -3.27
C GLY A 244 -11.95 9.94 -1.90
N ALA A 245 -11.17 8.90 -1.60
CA ALA A 245 -11.20 8.24 -0.29
C ALA A 245 -10.74 9.17 0.85
N ILE A 246 -9.75 10.03 0.59
CA ILE A 246 -9.27 11.05 1.53
C ILE A 246 -10.34 12.13 1.74
N GLU A 247 -10.94 12.64 0.66
CA GLU A 247 -12.02 13.63 0.75
C GLU A 247 -13.17 13.12 1.61
N ALA A 248 -13.60 11.88 1.36
CA ALA A 248 -14.67 11.20 2.08
C ALA A 248 -14.25 10.60 3.44
N GLY A 249 -13.00 10.77 3.87
CA GLY A 249 -12.50 10.27 5.15
C GLY A 249 -13.35 10.77 6.32
N PHE A 250 -13.51 9.95 7.36
CA PHE A 250 -14.49 10.20 8.41
C PHE A 250 -13.90 10.06 9.82
N PRO A 251 -14.45 10.78 10.82
CA PRO A 251 -14.03 10.63 12.20
C PRO A 251 -14.37 9.23 12.73
N LEU A 252 -13.43 8.62 13.45
CA LEU A 252 -13.60 7.34 14.11
C LEU A 252 -12.82 7.30 15.42
N GLY A 253 -13.49 6.98 16.52
CA GLY A 253 -12.89 7.07 17.86
C GLY A 253 -12.43 8.49 18.20
N GLY A 254 -11.44 8.61 19.10
CA GLY A 254 -10.94 9.91 19.59
C GLY A 254 -9.79 10.53 18.79
N GLY A 255 -9.16 9.78 17.89
CA GLY A 255 -7.96 10.22 17.18
C GLY A 255 -8.15 10.44 15.67
N ILE A 256 -7.20 9.94 14.87
CA ILE A 256 -7.24 10.10 13.42
C ILE A 256 -8.03 8.94 12.80
N GLY A 257 -9.22 9.27 12.29
CA GLY A 257 -10.05 8.34 11.51
C GLY A 257 -9.46 7.94 10.14
N PRO A 258 -10.04 6.89 9.52
CA PRO A 258 -9.59 6.36 8.24
C PRO A 258 -10.11 7.14 7.04
N VAL A 259 -9.46 6.92 5.90
CA VAL A 259 -10.05 7.21 4.59
C VAL A 259 -11.30 6.36 4.36
N ASP A 260 -12.22 6.83 3.52
CA ASP A 260 -13.38 6.04 3.13
C ASP A 260 -13.08 5.16 1.91
N HIS A 261 -12.69 3.91 2.17
CA HIS A 261 -12.47 2.89 1.16
C HIS A 261 -13.73 2.51 0.35
N GLY A 262 -14.93 2.91 0.78
CA GLY A 262 -16.19 2.59 0.11
C GLY A 262 -16.83 3.81 -0.57
N TRP A 263 -16.12 4.93 -0.69
CA TRP A 263 -16.67 6.23 -1.08
C TRP A 263 -17.42 6.23 -2.42
N LEU A 264 -17.06 5.35 -3.37
CA LEU A 264 -17.76 5.20 -4.65
C LEU A 264 -19.19 4.64 -4.52
N THR A 265 -19.49 3.95 -3.41
CA THR A 265 -20.76 3.23 -3.20
C THR A 265 -21.53 3.70 -1.99
N ARG A 266 -20.87 4.36 -1.02
CA ARG A 266 -21.55 4.93 0.13
C ARG A 266 -22.28 6.20 -0.26
N PRO A 267 -23.50 6.43 0.24
CA PRO A 267 -24.20 7.69 0.04
C PRO A 267 -23.33 8.84 0.57
N SER A 268 -23.19 9.91 -0.21
CA SER A 268 -22.58 11.13 0.31
C SER A 268 -23.43 11.62 1.49
N SER A 269 -22.79 11.86 2.63
CA SER A 269 -23.43 12.42 3.82
C SER A 269 -23.91 13.84 3.50
N GLY A 270 -25.14 13.93 3.00
CA GLY A 270 -25.74 15.11 2.38
C GLY A 270 -27.01 14.82 1.59
N GLN A 271 -27.22 13.56 1.16
CA GLN A 271 -28.53 13.09 0.71
C GLN A 271 -29.23 12.36 1.85
N THR A 272 -29.89 13.11 2.73
CA THR A 272 -31.04 12.56 3.44
C THR A 272 -32.03 12.08 2.38
N ALA A 273 -32.35 10.79 2.40
CA ALA A 273 -33.48 10.26 1.64
C ALA A 273 -34.73 11.07 2.01
N THR A 274 -35.18 11.92 1.08
CA THR A 274 -36.53 12.45 1.04
C THR A 274 -37.43 11.46 0.32
#